data_AF-A0A956UZB2-F1
#
_entry.id   AF-A0A956UZB2-F1
#
_cell.length_a   1.000
_cell.length_b   1.000
_cell.length_c   1.000
_cell.angle_alpha   90.00
_cell.angle_beta   90.00
_cell.angle_gamma   90.00
#
_symmetry.space_group_name_H-M   'P 1'
#
loop_
_entity.id
_entity.type
_entity.pdbx_description
1 polymer ?
#
loop_
_entity_poly.entity_id
_entity_poly.type
_entity_poly.pdbx_seq_one_letter_code
_entity_poly.pdbx_strand_id
1 'polypeptide(L)'
;MNLPTWLVIALLGISVFFAQSSSTGPVDATPDANDSAIPSRREIVAEAQQNPESELEERVLADGVITHEEYQEAVNTYIGCMAEAGYEVTTTPAMFTPGMYQYEIVREDDPATPASDAYFEKLMAADMDCSIGTTYTIEAIYGNQIVNPDDLPLMELTLACLESKDLVEAGSLTSAELQAELAKENPDLPFDIWDIQASSCLVNPSQNGIQGNPLRVVMPDGDVVIATPTP
;
A
#
# COMPACT_ATOMS: atom_id res chain seq x y z
N MET A 1 57.76 -25.85 23.05
CA MET A 1 58.83 -24.94 22.60
C MET A 1 58.81 -23.74 23.53
N ASN A 2 59.80 -23.64 24.40
CA ASN A 2 59.85 -22.67 25.49
C ASN A 2 60.70 -21.45 25.08
N LEU A 3 60.06 -20.26 25.10
CA LEU A 3 60.51 -18.95 25.64
C LEU A 3 61.83 -18.30 25.10
N PRO A 4 62.13 -17.00 25.35
CA PRO A 4 61.33 -15.87 25.86
C PRO A 4 61.65 -14.49 25.22
N THR A 5 61.06 -13.44 25.82
CA THR A 5 61.66 -12.11 26.13
C THR A 5 61.50 -10.95 25.14
N TRP A 6 60.48 -10.14 25.41
CA TRP A 6 60.48 -8.68 25.50
C TRP A 6 61.87 -8.00 25.59
N LEU A 7 62.13 -6.97 24.78
CA LEU A 7 62.30 -5.56 25.20
C LEU A 7 62.61 -4.63 24.00
N VAL A 8 61.73 -3.63 23.79
CA VAL A 8 62.00 -2.18 23.72
C VAL A 8 63.01 -1.67 22.68
N ILE A 9 62.59 -0.72 21.81
CA ILE A 9 62.97 0.71 21.80
C ILE A 9 62.40 1.37 20.53
N ALA A 10 61.65 2.44 20.75
CA ALA A 10 61.15 3.38 19.76
C ALA A 10 62.28 4.21 19.13
N LEU A 11 62.16 4.53 17.84
CA LEU A 11 62.84 5.67 17.22
C LEU A 11 62.03 6.22 16.03
N LEU A 12 61.36 7.33 16.33
CA LEU A 12 61.11 8.53 15.52
C LEU A 12 61.30 8.47 13.99
N GLY A 13 60.21 8.83 13.30
CA GLY A 13 60.23 9.88 12.28
C GLY A 13 60.44 9.44 10.84
N ILE A 14 59.42 9.66 10.01
CA ILE A 14 59.47 10.48 8.78
C ILE A 14 58.04 10.56 8.24
N SER A 15 57.51 11.79 8.22
CA SER A 15 56.27 12.16 7.58
C SER A 15 56.43 12.05 6.06
N VAL A 16 55.61 11.23 5.41
CA VAL A 16 55.32 11.37 3.98
C VAL A 16 53.82 11.62 3.87
N PHE A 17 53.49 12.88 3.59
CA PHE A 17 52.18 13.31 3.12
C PHE A 17 51.85 12.58 1.83
N PHE A 18 50.93 11.62 1.87
CA PHE A 18 50.18 11.23 0.69
C PHE A 18 48.91 12.07 0.63
N ALA A 19 48.85 12.91 -0.41
CA ALA A 19 47.68 13.67 -0.78
C ALA A 19 46.50 12.72 -1.05
N GLN A 20 45.49 12.76 -0.18
CA GLN A 20 44.15 12.27 -0.52
C GLN A 20 43.43 13.43 -1.21
N SER A 21 43.19 13.26 -2.51
CA SER A 21 42.24 14.07 -3.25
C SER A 21 41.17 13.12 -3.79
N SER A 22 40.23 12.80 -2.92
CA SER A 22 38.89 12.35 -3.31
C SER A 22 37.94 13.18 -2.47
N SER A 23 37.30 14.16 -3.11
CA SER A 23 36.32 15.04 -2.50
C SER A 23 35.09 14.24 -2.06
N THR A 24 35.05 13.83 -0.81
CA THR A 24 33.81 13.46 -0.14
C THR A 24 33.30 14.73 0.53
N GLY A 25 32.49 15.49 -0.21
CA GLY A 25 31.60 16.47 0.44
C GLY A 25 30.73 15.73 1.47
N PRO A 26 30.27 16.40 2.54
CA PRO A 26 29.22 15.83 3.35
C PRO A 26 28.02 15.60 2.44
N VAL A 27 27.66 14.34 2.24
CA VAL A 27 26.39 13.97 1.66
C VAL A 27 25.38 14.29 2.75
N ASP A 28 24.82 15.50 2.72
CA ASP A 28 23.54 15.77 3.36
C ASP A 28 22.52 14.90 2.61
N ALA A 29 22.44 13.65 3.03
CA ALA A 29 21.28 12.81 2.83
C ALA A 29 20.56 12.77 4.19
N THR A 30 20.02 13.91 4.61
CA THR A 30 18.74 13.86 5.30
C THR A 30 17.79 13.18 4.32
N PRO A 31 17.18 12.03 4.67
CA PRO A 31 16.00 11.58 3.97
C PRO A 31 14.99 12.72 4.14
N ASP A 32 14.65 13.41 3.05
CA ASP A 32 13.54 14.35 3.09
C ASP A 32 12.32 13.54 3.54
N ALA A 33 11.81 13.86 4.74
CA ALA A 33 10.63 13.24 5.32
C ALA A 33 9.33 13.51 4.53
N ASN A 34 9.45 14.06 3.31
CA ASN A 34 8.39 14.36 2.37
C ASN A 34 8.25 13.32 1.24
N ASP A 35 9.12 12.31 1.15
CA ASP A 35 9.12 11.32 0.06
C ASP A 35 8.22 10.09 0.31
N SER A 36 7.12 10.30 1.05
CA SER A 36 6.07 9.28 1.25
C SER A 36 4.74 9.72 0.66
N ALA A 37 4.81 10.52 -0.40
CA ALA A 37 3.65 10.79 -1.23
C ALA A 37 3.25 9.48 -1.95
N ILE A 38 2.16 8.87 -1.51
CA ILE A 38 1.48 7.83 -2.30
C ILE A 38 1.17 8.48 -3.67
N PRO A 39 1.64 7.90 -4.79
CA PRO A 39 1.39 8.46 -6.11
C PRO A 39 -0.11 8.67 -6.34
N SER A 40 -0.47 9.79 -6.95
CA SER A 40 -1.85 10.03 -7.39
C SER A 40 -2.27 8.99 -8.43
N ARG A 41 -3.58 8.74 -8.56
CA ARG A 41 -4.07 7.79 -9.57
C ARG A 41 -3.59 8.17 -10.97
N ARG A 42 -3.58 9.48 -11.27
CA ARG A 42 -3.12 10.00 -12.56
C ARG A 42 -1.66 9.68 -12.84
N GLU A 43 -0.80 9.69 -11.83
CA GLU A 43 0.61 9.31 -11.99
C GLU A 43 0.75 7.82 -12.29
N ILE A 44 0.03 6.96 -11.55
CA ILE A 44 0.03 5.50 -11.77
C ILE A 44 -0.49 5.17 -13.18
N VAL A 45 -1.60 5.79 -13.60
CA VAL A 45 -2.14 5.64 -14.96
C VAL A 45 -1.13 6.09 -16.01
N ALA A 46 -0.48 7.25 -15.82
CA ALA A 46 0.46 7.78 -16.80
C ALA A 46 1.72 6.90 -16.95
N GLU A 47 2.19 6.28 -15.86
CA GLU A 47 3.28 5.32 -15.89
C GLU A 47 2.87 4.03 -16.62
N ALA A 48 1.73 3.46 -16.26
CA ALA A 48 1.22 2.23 -16.84
C ALA A 48 0.84 2.36 -18.33
N GLN A 49 0.40 3.55 -18.77
CA GLN A 49 0.20 3.86 -20.20
C GLN A 49 1.51 3.92 -20.99
N GLN A 50 2.63 4.29 -20.37
CA GLN A 50 3.93 4.37 -21.04
C GLN A 50 4.60 3.00 -21.17
N ASN A 51 4.38 2.13 -20.19
CA ASN A 51 4.97 0.80 -20.14
C ASN A 51 3.89 -0.23 -19.74
N PRO A 52 2.92 -0.54 -20.62
CA PRO A 52 1.93 -1.56 -20.32
C PRO A 52 2.58 -2.94 -20.29
N GLU A 53 2.21 -3.76 -19.31
CA GLU A 53 2.73 -5.14 -19.19
C GLU A 53 1.97 -6.13 -20.10
N SER A 54 0.84 -5.71 -20.69
CA SER A 54 0.07 -6.51 -21.64
C SER A 54 -0.78 -5.66 -22.60
N GLU A 55 -1.28 -6.28 -23.68
CA GLU A 55 -2.28 -5.66 -24.58
C GLU A 55 -3.62 -5.38 -23.87
N LEU A 56 -3.92 -6.13 -22.79
CA LEU A 56 -5.09 -5.88 -21.95
C LEU A 56 -4.90 -4.56 -21.18
N GLU A 57 -3.77 -4.40 -20.48
CA GLU A 57 -3.45 -3.16 -19.77
C GLU A 57 -3.41 -1.96 -20.71
N GLU A 58 -2.77 -2.08 -21.87
CA GLU A 58 -2.72 -0.99 -22.87
C GLU A 58 -4.13 -0.52 -23.25
N ARG A 59 -5.06 -1.46 -23.47
CA ARG A 59 -6.45 -1.15 -23.84
C ARG A 59 -7.22 -0.55 -22.68
N VAL A 60 -7.21 -1.20 -21.52
CA VAL A 60 -8.01 -0.80 -20.34
C VAL A 60 -7.57 0.54 -19.80
N LEU A 61 -6.29 0.87 -19.93
CA LEU A 61 -5.74 2.12 -19.40
C LEU A 61 -5.80 3.26 -20.42
N ALA A 62 -6.25 3.04 -21.65
CA ALA A 62 -6.11 3.99 -22.76
C ALA A 62 -6.75 5.36 -22.51
N ASP A 63 -7.88 5.43 -21.79
CA ASP A 63 -8.57 6.68 -21.47
C ASP A 63 -8.36 7.14 -20.01
N GLY A 64 -7.60 6.37 -19.24
CA GLY A 64 -7.29 6.63 -17.84
C GLY A 64 -8.45 6.39 -16.86
N VAL A 65 -9.54 5.76 -17.30
CA VAL A 65 -10.71 5.45 -16.47
C VAL A 65 -11.12 4.00 -16.68
N ILE A 66 -10.92 3.16 -15.68
CA ILE A 66 -11.28 1.74 -15.77
C ILE A 66 -12.78 1.57 -15.50
N THR A 67 -13.50 1.00 -16.45
CA THR A 67 -14.92 0.62 -16.29
C THR A 67 -15.05 -0.69 -15.50
N HIS A 68 -16.26 -0.97 -14.99
CA HIS A 68 -16.49 -2.24 -14.30
C HIS A 68 -16.31 -3.44 -15.23
N GLU A 69 -16.72 -3.31 -16.49
CA GLU A 69 -16.58 -4.34 -17.50
C GLU A 69 -15.12 -4.64 -17.83
N GLU A 70 -14.27 -3.62 -17.93
CA GLU A 70 -12.82 -3.78 -18.13
C GLU A 70 -12.13 -4.39 -16.92
N TYR A 71 -12.54 -3.98 -15.71
CA TYR A 71 -12.09 -4.64 -14.49
C TYR A 71 -12.47 -6.13 -14.48
N GLN A 72 -13.72 -6.47 -14.81
CA GLN A 72 -14.17 -7.86 -14.91
C GLN A 72 -13.42 -8.65 -15.98
N GLU A 73 -13.09 -8.04 -17.11
CA GLU A 73 -12.26 -8.67 -18.15
C GLU A 73 -10.87 -9.03 -17.59
N ALA A 74 -10.24 -8.12 -16.84
CA ALA A 74 -8.96 -8.37 -16.20
C ALA A 74 -9.02 -9.49 -15.15
N VAL A 75 -10.04 -9.48 -14.30
CA VAL A 75 -10.32 -10.56 -13.32
C VAL A 75 -10.46 -11.91 -14.02
N ASN A 76 -11.27 -11.97 -15.09
CA ASN A 76 -11.48 -13.22 -15.82
C ASN A 76 -10.20 -13.71 -16.52
N THR A 77 -9.36 -12.79 -16.99
CA THR A 77 -8.07 -13.11 -17.60
C THR A 77 -7.10 -13.70 -16.56
N TYR A 78 -7.03 -13.10 -15.37
CA TYR A 78 -6.27 -13.63 -14.25
C TYR A 78 -6.74 -15.03 -13.83
N ILE A 79 -8.07 -15.23 -13.65
CA ILE A 79 -8.65 -16.54 -13.29
C ILE A 79 -8.31 -17.59 -14.35
N GLY A 80 -8.39 -17.23 -15.64
CA GLY A 80 -8.02 -18.11 -16.74
C GLY A 80 -6.54 -18.54 -16.67
N CYS A 81 -5.64 -17.59 -16.45
CA CYS A 81 -4.21 -17.86 -16.27
C CYS A 81 -3.94 -18.79 -15.09
N MET A 82 -4.56 -18.53 -13.94
CA MET A 82 -4.42 -19.36 -12.75
C MET A 82 -4.93 -20.79 -12.98
N ALA A 83 -6.04 -20.94 -13.71
CA ALA A 83 -6.56 -22.24 -14.11
C ALA A 83 -5.59 -23.01 -15.02
N GLU A 84 -4.92 -22.33 -15.96
CA GLU A 84 -3.86 -22.93 -16.79
C GLU A 84 -2.64 -23.34 -15.96
N ALA A 85 -2.33 -22.59 -14.91
CA ALA A 85 -1.30 -22.93 -13.92
C ALA A 85 -1.70 -24.07 -12.95
N GLY A 86 -2.94 -24.56 -13.03
CA GLY A 86 -3.46 -25.67 -12.24
C GLY A 86 -4.09 -25.26 -10.91
N TYR A 87 -4.50 -24.00 -10.77
CA TYR A 87 -5.17 -23.47 -9.58
C TYR A 87 -6.62 -23.09 -9.89
N GLU A 88 -7.55 -23.51 -9.06
CA GLU A 88 -8.93 -23.01 -9.11
C GLU A 88 -9.03 -21.73 -8.28
N VAL A 89 -9.58 -20.67 -8.88
CA VAL A 89 -9.81 -19.39 -8.21
C VAL A 89 -11.30 -19.10 -8.19
N THR A 90 -11.85 -18.86 -7.01
CA THR A 90 -13.20 -18.35 -6.82
C THR A 90 -13.13 -16.89 -6.42
N THR A 91 -14.17 -16.14 -6.78
CA THR A 91 -14.29 -14.71 -6.46
C THR A 91 -15.53 -14.47 -5.61
N THR A 92 -15.38 -13.67 -4.56
CA THR A 92 -16.50 -13.12 -3.78
C THR A 92 -16.45 -11.59 -3.79
N PRO A 93 -17.56 -10.88 -3.59
CA PRO A 93 -17.50 -9.41 -3.48
C PRO A 93 -16.58 -8.97 -2.34
N ALA A 94 -15.68 -8.01 -2.63
CA ALA A 94 -14.76 -7.48 -1.63
C ALA A 94 -15.53 -6.74 -0.53
N MET A 95 -15.21 -7.05 0.73
CA MET A 95 -15.96 -6.51 1.88
C MET A 95 -15.80 -5.01 2.06
N PHE A 96 -14.62 -4.46 1.76
CA PHE A 96 -14.28 -3.06 2.03
C PHE A 96 -14.26 -2.15 0.80
N THR A 97 -14.36 -2.73 -0.41
CA THR A 97 -14.34 -1.99 -1.68
C THR A 97 -15.46 -2.49 -2.58
N PRO A 98 -16.70 -1.98 -2.43
CA PRO A 98 -17.83 -2.40 -3.25
C PRO A 98 -17.52 -2.26 -4.75
N GLY A 99 -17.83 -3.29 -5.53
CA GLY A 99 -17.52 -3.32 -6.96
C GLY A 99 -16.22 -4.05 -7.31
N MET A 100 -15.38 -4.36 -6.32
CA MET A 100 -14.23 -5.25 -6.46
C MET A 100 -14.53 -6.68 -5.99
N TYR A 101 -13.66 -7.61 -6.37
CA TYR A 101 -13.64 -8.99 -5.92
C TYR A 101 -12.51 -9.26 -4.94
N GLN A 102 -12.74 -10.24 -4.07
CA GLN A 102 -11.74 -10.93 -3.28
C GLN A 102 -11.57 -12.34 -3.86
N TYR A 103 -10.32 -12.76 -4.01
CA TYR A 103 -9.94 -14.06 -4.54
C TYR A 103 -9.80 -15.09 -3.42
N GLU A 104 -10.30 -16.29 -3.66
CA GLU A 104 -10.01 -17.47 -2.87
C GLU A 104 -9.44 -18.54 -3.80
N ILE A 105 -8.23 -19.01 -3.51
CA ILE A 105 -7.56 -20.03 -4.30
C ILE A 105 -7.85 -21.37 -3.65
N VAL A 106 -8.64 -22.19 -4.36
CA VAL A 106 -9.10 -23.49 -3.86
C VAL A 106 -7.95 -24.49 -3.99
N ARG A 107 -7.57 -25.04 -2.84
CA ARG A 107 -6.60 -26.14 -2.77
C ARG A 107 -7.29 -27.46 -3.10
N GLU A 108 -6.69 -28.25 -3.97
CA GLU A 108 -7.17 -29.61 -4.28
C GLU A 108 -6.95 -30.59 -3.11
N ASP A 109 -6.01 -30.31 -2.19
CA ASP A 109 -5.68 -31.17 -1.05
C ASP A 109 -6.48 -30.81 0.22
N ASP A 110 -6.53 -31.75 1.18
CA ASP A 110 -7.32 -31.62 2.40
C ASP A 110 -7.00 -30.30 3.13
N PRO A 111 -7.97 -29.38 3.29
CA PRO A 111 -7.76 -28.09 3.94
C PRO A 111 -7.29 -28.21 5.40
N ALA A 112 -7.47 -29.38 6.03
CA ALA A 112 -6.93 -29.68 7.36
C ALA A 112 -5.40 -29.94 7.36
N THR A 113 -4.78 -30.09 6.19
CA THR A 113 -3.34 -30.31 6.03
C THR A 113 -2.62 -29.01 5.67
N PRO A 114 -1.63 -28.56 6.47
CA PRO A 114 -0.81 -27.42 6.11
C PRO A 114 -0.16 -27.62 4.74
N ALA A 115 -0.24 -26.63 3.87
CA ALA A 115 0.47 -26.68 2.60
C ALA A 115 1.98 -26.73 2.85
N SER A 116 2.70 -27.49 2.03
CA SER A 116 4.15 -27.46 2.05
C SER A 116 4.68 -26.10 1.56
N ASP A 117 5.85 -25.67 2.05
CA ASP A 117 6.51 -24.44 1.58
C ASP A 117 6.67 -24.42 0.05
N ALA A 118 7.00 -25.57 -0.56
CA ALA A 118 7.14 -25.71 -2.00
C ALA A 118 5.82 -25.52 -2.78
N TYR A 119 4.67 -25.77 -2.15
CA TYR A 119 3.36 -25.47 -2.74
C TYR A 119 3.11 -23.96 -2.72
N PHE A 120 3.35 -23.32 -1.58
CA PHE A 120 3.20 -21.86 -1.45
C PHE A 120 4.13 -21.09 -2.39
N GLU A 121 5.38 -21.52 -2.54
CA GLU A 121 6.33 -20.87 -3.45
C GLU A 121 5.83 -20.90 -4.90
N LYS A 122 5.32 -22.05 -5.36
CA LYS A 122 4.74 -22.18 -6.71
C LYS A 122 3.46 -21.38 -6.87
N LEU A 123 2.62 -21.38 -5.83
CA LEU A 123 1.38 -20.62 -5.83
C LEU A 123 1.66 -19.12 -5.95
N MET A 124 2.57 -18.57 -5.14
CA MET A 124 2.94 -17.16 -5.19
C MET A 124 3.58 -16.79 -6.53
N ALA A 125 4.40 -17.68 -7.11
CA ALA A 125 4.98 -17.45 -8.43
C ALA A 125 3.88 -17.40 -9.51
N ALA A 126 2.96 -18.36 -9.52
CA ALA A 126 1.84 -18.35 -10.46
C ALA A 126 0.92 -17.13 -10.27
N ASP A 127 0.61 -16.77 -9.03
CA ASP A 127 -0.19 -15.58 -8.70
C ASP A 127 0.46 -14.29 -9.21
N MET A 128 1.77 -14.13 -8.99
CA MET A 128 2.53 -12.97 -9.48
C MET A 128 2.58 -12.96 -11.01
N ASP A 129 2.93 -14.07 -11.64
CA ASP A 129 3.02 -14.17 -13.10
C ASP A 129 1.67 -13.92 -13.78
N CYS A 130 0.57 -14.40 -13.17
CA CYS A 130 -0.77 -14.21 -13.71
C CYS A 130 -1.36 -12.84 -13.43
N SER A 131 -0.98 -12.17 -12.35
CA SER A 131 -1.50 -10.83 -11.98
C SER A 131 -0.83 -9.69 -12.74
N ILE A 132 0.45 -9.83 -13.11
CA ILE A 132 1.15 -8.85 -13.96
C ILE A 132 0.48 -8.82 -15.34
N GLY A 133 0.18 -7.60 -15.83
CA GLY A 133 -0.52 -7.45 -17.11
C GLY A 133 -2.01 -7.80 -17.06
N THR A 134 -2.57 -8.15 -15.90
CA THR A 134 -4.01 -8.40 -15.73
C THR A 134 -4.55 -7.59 -14.55
N THR A 135 -4.48 -8.09 -13.33
CA THR A 135 -5.14 -7.51 -12.16
C THR A 135 -4.23 -6.58 -11.38
N TYR A 136 -2.91 -6.76 -11.39
CA TYR A 136 -2.00 -6.04 -10.50
C TYR A 136 -2.15 -4.50 -10.59
N THR A 137 -1.97 -3.95 -11.79
CA THR A 137 -2.08 -2.50 -12.02
C THR A 137 -3.54 -2.05 -12.11
N ILE A 138 -4.36 -2.83 -12.80
CA ILE A 138 -5.78 -2.53 -13.06
C ILE A 138 -6.56 -2.43 -11.74
N GLU A 139 -6.38 -3.35 -10.80
CA GLU A 139 -7.06 -3.33 -9.50
C GLU A 139 -6.63 -2.17 -8.61
N ALA A 140 -5.34 -1.83 -8.62
CA ALA A 140 -4.84 -0.68 -7.87
C ALA A 140 -5.50 0.62 -8.34
N ILE A 141 -5.60 0.81 -9.65
CA ILE A 141 -6.23 2.00 -10.26
C ILE A 141 -7.74 1.98 -10.05
N TYR A 142 -8.42 0.87 -10.38
CA TYR A 142 -9.88 0.75 -10.29
C TYR A 142 -10.37 0.86 -8.84
N GLY A 143 -9.68 0.20 -7.91
CA GLY A 143 -9.96 0.31 -6.48
C GLY A 143 -9.84 1.76 -5.99
N ASN A 144 -8.80 2.48 -6.42
CA ASN A 144 -8.66 3.91 -6.13
C ASN A 144 -9.80 4.74 -6.74
N GLN A 145 -10.26 4.45 -7.96
CA GLN A 145 -11.42 5.13 -8.57
C GLN A 145 -12.69 4.97 -7.75
N ILE A 146 -12.91 3.80 -7.16
CA ILE A 146 -14.09 3.54 -6.32
C ILE A 146 -14.04 4.36 -5.03
N VAL A 147 -12.90 4.37 -4.34
CA VAL A 147 -12.79 4.96 -3.00
C VAL A 147 -12.37 6.44 -3.01
N ASN A 148 -11.86 6.93 -4.13
CA ASN A 148 -11.44 8.32 -4.36
C ASN A 148 -11.80 8.75 -5.80
N PRO A 149 -13.09 8.85 -6.15
CA PRO A 149 -13.51 9.14 -7.54
C PRO A 149 -12.93 10.46 -8.06
N ASP A 150 -12.78 11.46 -7.20
CA ASP A 150 -12.31 12.80 -7.55
C ASP A 150 -10.77 12.94 -7.57
N ASP A 151 -10.02 11.85 -7.30
CA ASP A 151 -8.54 11.85 -7.23
C ASP A 151 -8.00 12.93 -6.28
N LEU A 152 -8.65 13.10 -5.13
CA LEU A 152 -8.27 14.06 -4.10
C LEU A 152 -6.92 13.67 -3.48
N PRO A 153 -6.06 14.66 -3.14
CA PRO A 153 -4.86 14.44 -2.36
C PRO A 153 -5.16 13.77 -1.01
N LEU A 154 -4.21 12.98 -0.51
CA LEU A 154 -4.38 12.21 0.74
C LEU A 154 -4.86 13.07 1.91
N MET A 155 -4.27 14.24 2.14
CA MET A 155 -4.64 15.10 3.28
C MET A 155 -6.03 15.73 3.10
N GLU A 156 -6.48 15.95 1.87
CA GLU A 156 -7.86 16.39 1.61
C GLU A 156 -8.86 15.27 1.88
N LEU A 157 -8.54 14.03 1.50
CA LEU A 157 -9.34 12.85 1.87
C LEU A 157 -9.38 12.64 3.38
N THR A 158 -8.25 12.79 4.08
CA THR A 158 -8.19 12.68 5.53
C THR A 158 -9.07 13.73 6.20
N LEU A 159 -8.98 14.98 5.77
CA LEU A 159 -9.82 16.04 6.32
C LEU A 159 -11.30 15.76 6.05
N ALA A 160 -11.68 15.39 4.83
CA ALA A 160 -13.06 15.03 4.50
C ALA A 160 -13.58 13.85 5.35
N CYS A 161 -12.74 12.85 5.61
CA CYS A 161 -13.09 11.74 6.49
C CYS A 161 -13.33 12.22 7.94
N LEU A 162 -12.44 13.05 8.48
CA LEU A 162 -12.57 13.61 9.84
C LEU A 162 -13.83 14.47 9.98
N GLU A 163 -14.13 15.32 8.99
CA GLU A 163 -15.35 16.12 8.92
C GLU A 163 -16.61 15.24 8.86
N SER A 164 -16.59 14.16 8.07
CA SER A 164 -17.72 13.22 7.95
C SER A 164 -18.07 12.48 9.25
N LYS A 165 -17.14 12.45 10.21
CA LYS A 165 -17.26 11.79 11.52
C LYS A 165 -17.43 12.78 12.66
N ASP A 166 -17.67 14.06 12.35
CA ASP A 166 -17.83 15.15 13.32
C ASP A 166 -16.62 15.34 14.26
N LEU A 167 -15.42 14.95 13.83
CA LEU A 167 -14.17 15.13 14.60
C LEU A 167 -13.54 16.50 14.36
N VAL A 168 -13.87 17.13 13.24
CA VAL A 168 -13.41 18.47 12.83
C VAL A 168 -14.62 19.22 12.27
N GLU A 169 -14.82 20.47 12.68
CA GLU A 169 -15.86 21.31 12.08
C GLU A 169 -15.47 21.64 10.63
N ALA A 170 -16.42 21.54 9.69
CA ALA A 170 -16.15 21.75 8.28
C ALA A 170 -15.45 23.08 8.00
N GLY A 171 -14.28 23.03 7.37
CA GLY A 171 -13.47 24.20 7.04
C GLY A 171 -12.76 24.88 8.23
N SER A 172 -12.81 24.31 9.43
CA SER A 172 -12.07 24.83 10.60
C SER A 172 -10.57 24.49 10.57
N LEU A 173 -10.17 23.53 9.75
CA LEU A 173 -8.80 23.08 9.54
C LEU A 173 -8.56 22.89 8.04
N THR A 174 -7.41 23.32 7.53
CA THR A 174 -7.01 23.05 6.14
C THR A 174 -6.13 21.79 6.03
N SER A 175 -6.05 21.20 4.85
CA SER A 175 -5.18 20.04 4.58
C SER A 175 -3.70 20.33 4.88
N ALA A 176 -3.23 21.55 4.60
CA ALA A 176 -1.87 21.99 4.90
C ALA A 176 -1.61 22.16 6.41
N GLU A 177 -2.59 22.70 7.15
CA GLU A 177 -2.50 22.80 8.61
C GLU A 177 -2.52 21.41 9.26
N LEU A 178 -3.41 20.53 8.81
CA LEU A 178 -3.46 19.13 9.27
C LEU A 178 -2.12 18.44 9.05
N GLN A 179 -1.54 18.55 7.85
CA GLN A 179 -0.24 17.96 7.54
C GLN A 179 0.88 18.53 8.44
N ALA A 180 0.89 19.84 8.65
CA ALA A 180 1.88 20.50 9.49
C ALA A 180 1.76 20.10 10.97
N GLU A 181 0.55 19.92 11.49
CA GLU A 181 0.33 19.46 12.87
C GLU A 181 0.75 18.00 13.05
N LEU A 182 0.39 17.12 12.12
CA LEU A 182 0.74 15.69 12.18
C LEU A 182 2.26 15.44 12.11
N ALA A 183 3.03 16.38 11.55
CA ALA A 183 4.49 16.30 11.52
C ALA A 183 5.17 16.66 12.86
N LYS A 184 4.43 17.15 13.85
CA LYS A 184 4.98 17.53 15.17
C LYS A 184 5.02 16.34 16.13
N GLU A 185 5.99 16.38 17.06
CA GLU A 185 6.06 15.40 18.16
C GLU A 185 4.83 15.47 19.08
N ASN A 186 4.22 16.65 19.23
CA ASN A 186 3.00 16.85 20.00
C ASN A 186 2.01 17.72 19.19
N PRO A 187 1.19 17.12 18.31
CA PRO A 187 0.22 17.83 17.48
C PRO A 187 -0.83 18.58 18.31
N ASP A 188 -1.20 19.78 17.88
CA ASP A 188 -2.30 20.56 18.48
C ASP A 188 -3.52 20.49 17.56
N LEU A 189 -4.28 19.39 17.67
CA LEU A 189 -5.43 19.08 16.83
C LEU A 189 -6.73 19.11 17.65
N PRO A 190 -7.87 19.46 17.04
CA PRO A 190 -9.17 19.49 17.72
C PRO A 190 -9.73 18.09 18.04
N PHE A 191 -8.98 17.02 17.74
CA PHE A 191 -9.31 15.62 17.99
C PHE A 191 -8.09 14.88 18.55
N ASP A 192 -8.35 13.76 19.24
CA ASP A 192 -7.31 12.85 19.69
C ASP A 192 -6.90 11.92 18.53
N ILE A 193 -5.63 11.94 18.13
CA ILE A 193 -5.11 11.08 17.05
C ILE A 193 -5.22 9.59 17.37
N TRP A 194 -5.31 9.22 18.66
CA TRP A 194 -5.45 7.83 19.12
C TRP A 194 -6.90 7.38 19.25
N ASP A 195 -7.87 8.29 19.05
CA ASP A 195 -9.26 7.90 18.91
C ASP A 195 -9.43 6.99 17.69
N ILE A 196 -10.25 5.95 17.81
CA ILE A 196 -10.36 4.93 16.77
C ILE A 196 -10.94 5.50 15.46
N GLN A 197 -11.84 6.48 15.54
CA GLN A 197 -12.40 7.14 14.38
C GLN A 197 -11.37 8.06 13.73
N ALA A 198 -10.62 8.83 14.52
CA ALA A 198 -9.54 9.66 14.01
C ALA A 198 -8.43 8.82 13.34
N SER A 199 -7.93 7.80 14.05
CA SER A 199 -6.95 6.85 13.55
C SER A 199 -7.40 6.18 12.24
N SER A 200 -8.68 5.81 12.11
CA SER A 200 -9.20 5.20 10.87
C SER A 200 -9.11 6.15 9.66
N CYS A 201 -9.36 7.44 9.87
CA CYS A 201 -9.22 8.47 8.84
C CYS A 201 -7.75 8.77 8.51
N LEU A 202 -6.86 8.74 9.50
CA LEU A 202 -5.43 8.98 9.28
C LEU A 202 -4.77 7.84 8.48
N VAL A 203 -5.22 6.60 8.70
CA VAL A 203 -4.64 5.41 8.05
C VAL A 203 -5.24 5.15 6.67
N ASN A 204 -6.57 5.14 6.54
CA ASN A 204 -7.28 4.78 5.31
C ASN A 204 -8.48 5.71 5.06
N PRO A 205 -8.26 6.99 4.75
CA PRO A 205 -9.34 7.98 4.68
C PRO A 205 -10.36 7.67 3.59
N SER A 206 -9.92 7.18 2.43
CA SER A 206 -10.78 6.86 1.30
C SER A 206 -11.80 5.75 1.60
N GLN A 207 -11.44 4.77 2.43
CA GLN A 207 -12.36 3.69 2.83
C GLN A 207 -13.26 4.08 4.01
N ASN A 208 -12.82 5.02 4.85
CA ASN A 208 -13.48 5.38 6.10
C ASN A 208 -14.30 6.68 6.03
N GLY A 209 -14.12 7.49 4.98
CA GLY A 209 -14.91 8.70 4.71
C GLY A 209 -16.20 8.46 3.90
N ILE A 210 -16.38 7.26 3.34
CA ILE A 210 -17.64 6.88 2.69
C ILE A 210 -18.70 6.68 3.79
N GLN A 211 -19.68 7.59 3.86
CA GLN A 211 -20.86 7.41 4.71
C GLN A 211 -21.47 6.03 4.46
N GLY A 212 -21.42 5.16 5.47
CA GLY A 212 -22.09 3.86 5.42
C GLY A 212 -21.19 2.66 5.13
N ASN A 213 -19.88 2.73 5.39
CA ASN A 213 -19.07 1.52 5.54
C ASN A 213 -18.99 1.14 7.03
N PRO A 214 -20.00 0.45 7.61
CA PRO A 214 -19.86 -0.06 8.96
C PRO A 214 -18.69 -1.04 8.95
N LEU A 215 -17.72 -0.83 9.84
CA LEU A 215 -16.68 -1.80 10.10
C LEU A 215 -17.35 -3.15 10.34
N ARG A 216 -17.24 -4.04 9.35
CA ARG A 216 -17.70 -5.42 9.44
C ARG A 216 -16.60 -6.19 10.14
N VAL A 217 -16.77 -6.39 11.45
CA VAL A 217 -15.88 -7.25 12.22
C VAL A 217 -16.37 -8.68 12.03
N VAL A 218 -15.56 -9.50 11.34
CA VAL A 218 -15.78 -10.94 11.25
C VAL A 218 -15.28 -11.56 12.55
N MET A 219 -16.20 -12.08 13.33
CA MET A 219 -15.90 -12.77 14.59
C MET A 219 -15.29 -14.16 14.30
N PRO A 220 -14.56 -14.76 15.26
CA PRO A 220 -13.91 -16.07 15.08
C PRO A 220 -14.86 -17.24 14.76
N ASP A 221 -16.16 -17.06 14.98
CA ASP A 221 -17.24 -18.00 14.65
C ASP A 221 -17.88 -17.76 13.28
N GLY A 222 -17.40 -16.77 12.52
CA GLY A 222 -17.90 -16.42 11.19
C GLY A 222 -19.05 -15.41 11.20
N ASP A 223 -19.48 -14.92 12.35
CA ASP A 223 -20.52 -13.90 12.43
C ASP A 223 -19.98 -12.53 12.02
N VAL A 224 -20.72 -11.85 11.12
CA VAL A 224 -20.40 -10.49 10.67
C VAL A 224 -21.15 -9.49 11.55
N VAL A 225 -20.43 -8.81 12.44
CA VAL A 225 -21.02 -7.71 13.23
C VAL A 225 -20.85 -6.42 12.46
N ILE A 226 -21.99 -5.79 12.15
CA ILE A 226 -22.05 -4.43 11.62
C ILE A 226 -21.87 -3.50 12.83
N ALA A 227 -20.70 -2.89 12.98
CA ALA A 227 -20.53 -1.80 13.94
C ALA A 227 -21.30 -0.58 13.43
N THR A 228 -22.57 -0.48 13.78
CA THR A 228 -23.32 0.78 13.63
C THR A 228 -22.82 1.74 14.70
N PRO A 229 -22.44 2.99 14.35
CA PRO A 229 -22.24 4.01 15.38
C PRO A 229 -23.55 4.18 16.13
N THR A 230 -23.49 4.01 17.45
CA THR A 230 -24.63 4.31 18.32
C THR A 230 -24.87 5.83 18.25
N PRO A 231 -26.11 6.30 18.15
CA PRO A 231 -26.43 7.73 18.04
C PRO A 231 -25.96 8.54 19.26
#